data_AF-A0A969I370-F1
#
_entry.id   AF-A0A969I370-F1
#
_cell.length_a   1.000
_cell.length_b   1.000
_cell.length_c   1.000
_cell.angle_alpha   90.00
_cell.angle_beta   90.00
_cell.angle_gamma   90.00
#
_symmetry.space_group_name_H-M   'P 1'
#
loop_
_entity.id
_entity.type
_entity.pdbx_description
1 polymer ?
#
loop_
_entity_poly.entity_id
_entity_poly.type
_entity_poly.pdbx_seq_one_letter_code
_entity_poly.pdbx_strand_id
1 'polypeptide(L)'
;MRPRARRCSPKANIAAGRSRYNCRHPNRPQTRLFDQAFPQSVSEPVVQASAPLVQAWTVGQAARLIAVIEGIGAEGLDPNDYDLQPLKVALASGPSNELNQLASQSFVWLVEDLRDGRTPMDAREQWFVVDPDRDIYRTGDILAQALRSDDIAGPLLKLSPTHPDYAKLKAELAATSDGQTTKRKLIRANMDRWRWLQRDLGSQYLITNVPEYQLRLTVKDRIIKTYRTVVGKPGRTATPQLAEMVEGVVFNPTWTVPQSIVKGEGLGAKVLANPAWGRRNGYVATKGANGYISVVQQPGPGNSLGQMKLEMPN
;
A
#
# COMPACT_ATOMS: atom_id res chain seq x y z
N MET A 1 46.44 -22.48 42.80
CA MET A 1 47.04 -22.06 44.10
C MET A 1 46.70 -20.58 44.34
N ARG A 2 46.16 -20.24 45.52
CA ARG A 2 45.90 -18.85 45.96
C ARG A 2 47.23 -18.15 46.40
N PRO A 3 47.27 -16.81 46.58
CA PRO A 3 48.13 -15.87 45.86
C PRO A 3 49.39 -15.41 46.64
N ARG A 4 50.28 -14.64 46.00
CA ARG A 4 51.31 -13.85 46.71
C ARG A 4 51.38 -12.39 46.27
N ALA A 5 51.67 -11.57 47.26
CA ALA A 5 51.32 -10.16 47.41
C ALA A 5 52.29 -9.15 46.77
N ARG A 6 51.78 -7.93 46.63
CA ARG A 6 52.46 -6.69 46.21
C ARG A 6 53.64 -6.34 47.12
N ARG A 7 54.66 -5.70 46.55
CA ARG A 7 55.64 -4.89 47.29
C ARG A 7 55.71 -3.50 46.67
N CYS A 8 55.31 -2.50 47.44
CA CYS A 8 55.84 -1.16 47.35
C CYS A 8 56.90 -1.03 48.46
N SER A 9 58.06 -0.48 48.13
CA SER A 9 59.09 -0.13 49.11
C SER A 9 59.38 1.38 49.04
N PRO A 10 59.46 2.08 50.18
CA PRO A 10 59.68 3.51 50.25
C PRO A 10 61.15 3.85 50.51
N LYS A 11 61.60 5.01 50.01
CA LYS A 11 62.66 5.82 50.64
C LYS A 11 62.26 7.29 50.44
N ALA A 12 61.86 8.00 51.50
CA ALA A 12 62.68 8.61 52.56
C ALA A 12 63.28 9.96 52.11
N ASN A 13 62.61 11.06 52.45
CA ASN A 13 63.05 12.05 53.46
C ASN A 13 62.51 13.47 53.19
N ILE A 14 61.70 13.93 54.15
CA ILE A 14 61.77 15.21 54.89
C ILE A 14 62.11 16.48 54.10
N ALA A 15 61.10 17.34 53.88
CA ALA A 15 61.01 18.72 54.39
C ALA A 15 60.04 19.58 53.55
N ALA A 16 59.23 20.39 54.25
CA ALA A 16 58.54 21.60 53.80
C ALA A 16 57.45 21.49 52.69
N GLY A 17 56.19 21.60 53.13
CA GLY A 17 55.20 22.57 52.63
C GLY A 17 55.00 22.79 51.13
N ARG A 18 53.88 22.25 50.61
CA ARG A 18 53.09 22.67 49.43
C ARG A 18 53.82 22.82 48.08
N SER A 19 53.48 21.95 47.14
CA SER A 19 52.54 22.29 46.02
C SER A 19 52.85 21.45 44.77
N ARG A 20 51.82 20.76 44.29
CA ARG A 20 51.56 20.16 42.96
C ARG A 20 52.76 19.97 42.02
N TYR A 21 53.14 18.70 41.82
CA TYR A 21 53.94 18.29 40.66
C TYR A 21 53.12 17.50 39.65
N ASN A 22 53.23 17.96 38.42
CA ASN A 22 52.59 17.52 37.19
C ASN A 22 53.16 16.17 36.75
N CYS A 23 52.36 15.10 36.80
CA CYS A 23 52.81 13.78 36.35
C CYS A 23 52.59 13.63 34.84
N ARG A 24 53.68 13.73 34.05
CA ARG A 24 53.74 13.18 32.69
C ARG A 24 53.66 11.65 32.77
N HIS A 25 52.60 11.05 32.22
CA HIS A 25 52.57 9.61 31.97
C HIS A 25 53.22 9.28 30.62
N PRO A 26 54.19 8.33 30.57
CA PRO A 26 54.71 7.80 29.32
C PRO A 26 53.71 6.82 28.69
N ASN A 27 53.56 6.95 27.36
CA ASN A 27 52.94 6.03 26.39
C ASN A 27 52.13 4.84 26.93
N ARG A 28 50.79 4.92 26.82
CA ARG A 28 49.95 3.73 26.64
C ARG A 28 49.83 3.43 25.14
N PRO A 29 50.32 2.28 24.65
CA PRO A 29 49.86 1.77 23.37
C PRO A 29 48.45 1.19 23.54
N GLN A 30 47.73 1.08 22.41
CA GLN A 30 46.45 0.37 22.22
C GLN A 30 45.16 1.18 22.35
N THR A 31 44.97 2.13 21.44
CA THR A 31 43.62 2.40 20.88
C THR A 31 43.43 1.72 19.51
N ARG A 32 44.49 1.18 18.89
CA ARG A 32 44.42 0.57 17.53
C ARG A 32 43.79 -0.83 17.46
N LEU A 33 43.53 -1.50 18.58
CA LEU A 33 43.04 -2.89 18.57
C LEU A 33 41.51 -3.01 18.47
N PHE A 34 40.75 -2.03 18.95
CA PHE A 34 39.28 -2.09 18.92
C PHE A 34 38.74 -1.80 17.51
N ASP A 35 39.22 -0.75 16.85
CA ASP A 35 38.78 -0.38 15.49
C ASP A 35 39.25 -1.39 14.42
N GLN A 36 40.32 -2.17 14.70
CA GLN A 36 40.75 -3.26 13.82
C GLN A 36 39.96 -4.55 14.02
N ALA A 37 39.42 -4.79 15.23
CA ALA A 37 38.60 -5.96 15.53
C ALA A 37 37.14 -5.81 15.09
N PHE A 38 36.65 -4.56 14.98
CA PHE A 38 35.30 -4.23 14.55
C PHE A 38 35.36 -3.08 13.52
N PRO A 39 35.61 -3.37 12.23
CA PRO A 39 35.49 -2.34 11.21
C PRO A 39 34.10 -1.71 11.32
N GLN A 40 34.01 -0.39 11.31
CA GLN A 40 32.73 0.30 11.36
C GLN A 40 31.90 -0.15 10.16
N SER A 41 30.85 -0.94 10.43
CA SER A 41 29.89 -1.33 9.41
C SER A 41 29.10 -0.09 9.04
N VAL A 42 29.52 0.60 7.98
CA VAL A 42 28.71 1.64 7.36
C VAL A 42 27.60 0.89 6.61
N SER A 43 26.42 0.86 7.21
CA SER A 43 25.21 0.39 6.53
C SER A 43 24.79 1.47 5.55
N GLU A 44 25.39 1.49 4.36
CA GLU A 44 24.87 2.31 3.28
C GLU A 44 23.56 1.69 2.77
N PRO A 45 22.51 2.49 2.55
CA PRO A 45 21.30 1.98 1.94
C PRO A 45 21.63 1.48 0.54
N VAL A 46 21.43 0.18 0.29
CA VAL A 46 21.51 -0.37 -1.06
C VAL A 46 20.29 0.11 -1.85
N VAL A 47 20.45 1.19 -2.60
CA VAL A 47 19.43 1.63 -3.56
C VAL A 47 19.47 0.67 -4.74
N GLN A 48 18.46 -0.19 -4.84
CA GLN A 48 18.35 -1.15 -5.93
C GLN A 48 18.25 -0.39 -7.27
N ALA A 49 19.27 -0.53 -8.12
CA ALA A 49 19.35 0.16 -9.41
C ALA A 49 18.15 -0.20 -10.30
N SER A 50 17.36 0.80 -10.70
CA SER A 50 16.27 0.65 -11.67
C SER A 50 16.77 0.94 -13.08
N ALA A 51 16.27 0.20 -14.08
CA ALA A 51 16.58 0.50 -15.47
C ALA A 51 16.09 1.91 -15.89
N PRO A 52 16.79 2.59 -16.82
CA PRO A 52 16.42 3.93 -17.26
C PRO A 52 15.09 3.93 -18.02
N LEU A 53 14.33 5.03 -17.91
CA LEU A 53 13.05 5.19 -18.58
C LEU A 53 13.17 5.47 -20.08
N VAL A 54 14.31 5.99 -20.54
CA VAL A 54 14.62 6.16 -21.96
C VAL A 54 15.67 5.14 -22.37
N GLN A 55 15.35 4.32 -23.37
CA GLN A 55 16.21 3.23 -23.85
C GLN A 55 16.32 3.27 -25.38
N ALA A 56 17.20 2.44 -25.94
CA ALA A 56 17.37 2.33 -27.39
C ALA A 56 16.31 1.40 -27.99
N TRP A 57 15.64 1.86 -29.04
CA TRP A 57 14.59 1.15 -29.75
C TRP A 57 15.00 0.82 -31.18
N THR A 58 14.62 -0.36 -31.64
CA THR A 58 14.63 -0.66 -33.08
C THR A 58 13.33 -0.20 -33.73
N VAL A 59 13.36 0.03 -35.05
CA VAL A 59 12.16 0.35 -35.84
C VAL A 59 11.09 -0.74 -35.69
N GLY A 60 11.50 -2.01 -35.66
CA GLY A 60 10.57 -3.14 -35.45
C GLY A 60 9.89 -3.13 -34.09
N GLN A 61 10.62 -2.78 -33.02
CA GLN A 61 10.07 -2.66 -31.67
C GLN A 61 9.08 -1.50 -31.57
N ALA A 62 9.42 -0.34 -32.14
CA ALA A 62 8.53 0.81 -32.15
C ALA A 62 7.25 0.55 -32.99
N ALA A 63 7.36 -0.19 -34.10
CA ALA A 63 6.18 -0.62 -34.87
C ALA A 63 5.27 -1.55 -34.06
N ARG A 64 5.84 -2.48 -33.28
CA ARG A 64 5.07 -3.34 -32.36
C ARG A 64 4.41 -2.53 -31.25
N LEU A 65 5.08 -1.53 -30.69
CA LEU A 65 4.49 -0.63 -29.70
C LEU A 65 3.27 0.12 -30.27
N ILE A 66 3.38 0.68 -31.48
CA ILE A 66 2.25 1.32 -32.16
C ILE A 66 1.08 0.35 -32.29
N ALA A 67 1.32 -0.89 -32.75
CA ALA A 67 0.26 -1.89 -32.89
C ALA A 67 -0.41 -2.24 -31.54
N VAL A 68 0.36 -2.30 -30.45
CA VAL A 68 -0.19 -2.50 -29.10
C VAL A 68 -1.09 -1.34 -28.70
N ILE A 69 -0.64 -0.09 -28.91
CA ILE A 69 -1.42 1.10 -28.55
C ILE A 69 -2.70 1.21 -29.39
N GLU A 70 -2.64 0.90 -30.69
CA GLU A 70 -3.83 0.87 -31.55
C GLU A 70 -4.87 -0.16 -31.06
N GLY A 71 -4.42 -1.29 -30.49
CA GLY A 71 -5.26 -2.34 -29.92
C GLY A 71 -5.70 -2.10 -28.47
N ILE A 72 -5.23 -1.04 -27.80
CA ILE A 72 -5.37 -0.91 -26.34
C ILE A 72 -6.80 -0.68 -25.86
N GLY A 73 -7.71 -0.38 -26.80
CA GLY A 73 -9.16 -0.38 -26.55
C GLY A 73 -9.67 -1.67 -25.92
N ALA A 74 -9.03 -2.81 -26.19
CA ALA A 74 -9.35 -4.11 -25.59
C ALA A 74 -9.05 -4.18 -24.08
N GLU A 75 -8.12 -3.36 -23.59
CA GLU A 75 -7.81 -3.20 -22.17
C GLU A 75 -8.64 -2.06 -21.54
N GLY A 76 -9.63 -1.50 -22.25
CA GLY A 76 -10.46 -0.42 -21.72
C GLY A 76 -9.79 0.95 -21.67
N LEU A 77 -8.65 1.12 -22.34
CA LEU A 77 -7.98 2.41 -22.53
C LEU A 77 -8.40 3.03 -23.88
N ASP A 78 -8.03 4.28 -24.13
CA ASP A 78 -8.33 4.98 -25.40
C ASP A 78 -7.03 5.16 -26.20
N PRO A 79 -6.89 4.56 -27.39
CA PRO A 79 -5.71 4.74 -28.23
C PRO A 79 -5.38 6.21 -28.55
N ASN A 80 -6.39 7.08 -28.55
CA ASN A 80 -6.19 8.50 -28.88
C ASN A 80 -5.47 9.28 -27.77
N ASP A 81 -5.46 8.77 -26.53
CA ASP A 81 -4.80 9.43 -25.41
C ASP A 81 -3.26 9.46 -25.57
N TYR A 82 -2.69 8.62 -26.46
CA TYR A 82 -1.25 8.44 -26.62
C TYR A 82 -0.61 9.24 -27.77
N ASP A 83 -1.42 9.97 -28.56
CA ASP A 83 -0.99 10.69 -29.78
C ASP A 83 0.13 9.99 -30.57
N LEU A 84 -0.25 9.01 -31.40
CA LEU A 84 0.72 8.19 -32.13
C LEU A 84 1.40 8.91 -33.30
N GLN A 85 0.98 10.13 -33.68
CA GLN A 85 1.49 10.77 -34.90
C GLN A 85 2.99 11.09 -34.84
N PRO A 86 3.52 11.72 -33.77
CA PRO A 86 4.96 11.98 -33.66
C PRO A 86 5.78 10.68 -33.71
N LEU A 87 5.31 9.63 -33.04
CA LEU A 87 5.99 8.33 -33.01
C LEU A 87 6.01 7.67 -34.40
N LYS A 88 4.91 7.74 -35.16
CA LYS A 88 4.84 7.23 -36.54
C LYS A 88 5.78 7.99 -37.49
N VAL A 89 5.90 9.30 -37.32
CA VAL A 89 6.84 10.14 -38.10
C VAL A 89 8.29 9.77 -37.76
N ALA A 90 8.65 9.69 -36.47
CA ALA A 90 9.99 9.30 -36.05
C ALA A 90 10.36 7.88 -36.51
N LEU A 91 9.39 6.96 -36.52
CA LEU A 91 9.57 5.61 -37.03
C LEU A 91 9.92 5.59 -38.54
N ALA A 92 9.25 6.41 -39.34
CA ALA A 92 9.53 6.52 -40.77
C ALA A 92 10.91 7.11 -41.08
N SER A 93 11.43 7.96 -40.19
CA SER A 93 12.78 8.54 -40.27
C SER A 93 13.91 7.57 -39.88
N GLY A 94 13.57 6.40 -39.32
CA GLY A 94 14.53 5.37 -38.93
C GLY A 94 15.11 5.53 -37.51
N PRO A 95 16.12 4.72 -37.14
CA PRO A 95 16.71 4.73 -35.80
C PRO A 95 17.28 6.10 -35.44
N SER A 96 16.78 6.70 -34.36
CA SER A 96 17.18 8.04 -33.91
C SER A 96 16.97 8.20 -32.41
N ASN A 97 17.62 9.23 -31.82
CA ASN A 97 17.37 9.59 -30.43
C ASN A 97 15.92 10.07 -30.20
N GLU A 98 15.31 10.68 -31.22
CA GLU A 98 13.90 11.08 -31.17
C GLU A 98 12.97 9.87 -31.11
N LEU A 99 13.21 8.84 -31.94
CA LEU A 99 12.48 7.57 -31.86
C LEU A 99 12.61 6.94 -30.47
N ASN A 100 13.82 6.95 -29.91
CA ASN A 100 14.08 6.42 -28.56
C ASN A 100 13.28 7.15 -27.49
N GLN A 101 13.23 8.48 -27.55
CA GLN A 101 12.49 9.31 -26.59
C GLN A 101 10.98 9.09 -26.71
N LEU A 102 10.43 9.19 -27.92
CA LEU A 102 8.99 9.07 -28.16
C LEU A 102 8.48 7.67 -27.83
N ALA A 103 9.17 6.61 -28.29
CA ALA A 103 8.76 5.23 -28.02
C ALA A 103 8.83 4.92 -26.51
N SER A 104 9.89 5.37 -25.84
CA SER A 104 10.02 5.22 -24.39
C SER A 104 8.91 5.97 -23.64
N GLN A 105 8.59 7.20 -24.04
CA GLN A 105 7.54 8.00 -23.41
C GLN A 105 6.16 7.35 -23.56
N SER A 106 5.78 6.92 -24.78
CA SER A 106 4.52 6.22 -25.02
C SER A 106 4.44 4.91 -24.24
N PHE A 107 5.55 4.15 -24.15
CA PHE A 107 5.60 2.92 -23.36
C PHE A 107 5.42 3.18 -21.86
N VAL A 108 6.07 4.23 -21.32
CA VAL A 108 5.94 4.62 -19.90
C VAL A 108 4.49 4.95 -19.57
N TRP A 109 3.84 5.81 -20.37
CA TRP A 109 2.43 6.15 -20.17
C TRP A 109 1.53 4.92 -20.25
N LEU A 110 1.78 4.04 -21.21
CA LEU A 110 1.01 2.81 -21.37
C LEU A 110 1.13 1.89 -20.15
N VAL A 111 2.34 1.74 -19.58
CA VAL A 111 2.57 0.99 -18.35
C VAL A 111 1.83 1.61 -17.18
N GLU A 112 1.89 2.94 -17.03
CA GLU A 112 1.20 3.66 -15.96
C GLU A 112 -0.32 3.47 -16.05
N ASP A 113 -0.91 3.59 -17.23
CA ASP A 113 -2.36 3.39 -17.42
C ASP A 113 -2.79 1.94 -17.21
N LEU A 114 -1.99 0.97 -17.67
CA LEU A 114 -2.30 -0.45 -17.50
C LEU A 114 -2.18 -0.89 -16.03
N ARG A 115 -1.16 -0.39 -15.32
CA ARG A 115 -0.88 -0.73 -13.93
C ARG A 115 -1.79 0.02 -12.97
N ASP A 116 -1.80 1.35 -13.06
CA ASP A 116 -2.39 2.26 -12.07
C ASP A 116 -3.81 2.71 -12.47
N GLY A 117 -4.24 2.47 -13.71
CA GLY A 117 -5.51 2.92 -14.28
C GLY A 117 -5.49 4.38 -14.73
N ARG A 118 -6.42 4.73 -15.63
CA ARG A 118 -6.49 6.06 -16.26
C ARG A 118 -7.02 7.14 -15.31
N THR A 119 -7.80 6.74 -14.31
CA THR A 119 -8.41 7.68 -13.37
C THR A 119 -7.38 8.16 -12.34
N PRO A 120 -7.13 9.48 -12.28
CA PRO A 120 -6.19 10.07 -11.32
C PRO A 120 -6.56 9.78 -9.86
N MET A 121 -5.56 9.81 -8.98
CA MET A 121 -5.73 9.45 -7.56
C MET A 121 -6.68 10.40 -6.81
N ASP A 122 -6.68 11.69 -7.14
CA ASP A 122 -7.55 12.71 -6.52
C ASP A 122 -9.04 12.49 -6.81
N ALA A 123 -9.37 11.79 -7.90
CA ALA A 123 -10.72 11.37 -8.24
C ALA A 123 -11.15 10.07 -7.51
N ARG A 124 -10.28 9.43 -6.72
CA ARG A 124 -10.58 8.21 -5.96
C ARG A 124 -11.13 8.57 -4.58
N GLU A 125 -12.46 8.67 -4.48
CA GLU A 125 -13.13 9.01 -3.23
C GLU A 125 -13.00 7.90 -2.17
N GLN A 126 -12.54 8.26 -0.96
CA GLN A 126 -12.43 7.35 0.19
C GLN A 126 -11.61 6.07 -0.11
N TRP A 127 -10.58 6.18 -0.95
CA TRP A 127 -9.72 5.08 -1.33
C TRP A 127 -8.45 5.05 -0.47
N PHE A 128 -8.34 4.03 0.39
CA PHE A 128 -7.24 3.83 1.33
C PHE A 128 -6.46 2.53 1.07
N VAL A 129 -6.77 1.82 -0.02
CA VAL A 129 -5.99 0.66 -0.45
C VAL A 129 -4.62 1.13 -0.92
N VAL A 130 -3.57 0.63 -0.26
CA VAL A 130 -2.19 0.84 -0.71
C VAL A 130 -1.90 -0.10 -1.86
N ASP A 131 -1.46 0.48 -2.98
CA ASP A 131 -1.08 -0.25 -4.19
C ASP A 131 0.45 -0.43 -4.24
N PRO A 132 0.97 -1.65 -3.98
CA PRO A 132 2.41 -1.93 -4.05
C PRO A 132 2.89 -2.11 -5.50
N ASP A 133 1.99 -2.09 -6.50
CA ASP A 133 2.34 -2.46 -7.87
C ASP A 133 3.43 -1.58 -8.46
N ARG A 134 3.52 -0.30 -8.07
CA ARG A 134 4.58 0.62 -8.54
C ARG A 134 5.98 0.14 -8.16
N ASP A 135 6.12 -0.46 -6.97
CA ASP A 135 7.40 -0.92 -6.44
C ASP A 135 7.78 -2.30 -6.99
N ILE A 136 6.77 -3.14 -7.28
CA ILE A 136 6.91 -4.49 -7.84
C ILE A 136 7.13 -4.45 -9.36
N TYR A 137 6.32 -3.66 -10.06
CA TYR A 137 6.25 -3.55 -11.51
C TYR A 137 6.87 -2.21 -11.96
N ARG A 138 8.18 -2.08 -11.74
CA ARG A 138 8.94 -0.87 -12.08
C ARG A 138 8.98 -0.67 -13.60
N THR A 139 8.54 0.51 -14.05
CA THR A 139 8.36 0.82 -15.48
C THR A 139 9.63 0.63 -16.31
N GLY A 140 10.79 1.09 -15.80
CA GLY A 140 12.07 0.93 -16.48
C GLY A 140 12.47 -0.53 -16.67
N ASP A 141 12.19 -1.39 -15.69
CA ASP A 141 12.56 -2.81 -15.73
C ASP A 141 11.67 -3.58 -16.71
N ILE A 142 10.38 -3.23 -16.76
CA ILE A 142 9.42 -3.76 -17.76
C ILE A 142 9.85 -3.35 -19.17
N LEU A 143 10.24 -2.08 -19.36
CA LEU A 143 10.76 -1.59 -20.63
C LEU A 143 12.02 -2.36 -21.04
N ALA A 144 12.99 -2.50 -20.12
CA ALA A 144 14.21 -3.23 -20.38
C ALA A 144 13.95 -4.71 -20.69
N GLN A 145 12.92 -5.33 -20.09
CA GLN A 145 12.50 -6.69 -20.40
C GLN A 145 11.87 -6.79 -21.79
N ALA A 146 10.97 -5.88 -22.13
CA ALA A 146 10.29 -5.84 -23.43
C ALA A 146 11.30 -5.70 -24.59
N LEU A 147 12.27 -4.80 -24.46
CA LEU A 147 13.30 -4.58 -25.48
C LEU A 147 14.28 -5.75 -25.60
N ARG A 148 14.71 -6.35 -24.48
CA ARG A 148 15.65 -7.50 -24.51
C ARG A 148 15.02 -8.78 -25.07
N SER A 149 13.73 -9.00 -24.81
CA SER A 149 13.00 -10.19 -25.28
C SER A 149 12.45 -10.02 -26.70
N ASP A 150 12.53 -8.81 -27.25
CA ASP A 150 11.88 -8.39 -28.49
C ASP A 150 10.35 -8.60 -28.52
N ASP A 151 9.74 -8.73 -27.33
CA ASP A 151 8.32 -8.90 -27.10
C ASP A 151 7.78 -7.70 -26.31
N ILE A 152 7.14 -6.77 -27.02
CA ILE A 152 6.58 -5.55 -26.42
C ILE A 152 5.28 -5.86 -25.66
N ALA A 153 4.46 -6.78 -26.15
CA ALA A 153 3.14 -7.06 -25.59
C ALA A 153 3.19 -7.95 -24.35
N GLY A 154 4.07 -8.95 -24.33
CA GLY A 154 4.13 -9.95 -23.25
C GLY A 154 4.30 -9.37 -21.84
N PRO A 155 5.26 -8.45 -21.60
CA PRO A 155 5.41 -7.80 -20.30
C PRO A 155 4.20 -6.94 -19.92
N LEU A 156 3.59 -6.25 -20.89
CA LEU A 156 2.41 -5.40 -20.65
C LEU A 156 1.18 -6.22 -20.26
N LEU A 157 0.97 -7.39 -20.85
CA LEU A 157 -0.14 -8.29 -20.49
C LEU A 157 -0.09 -8.75 -19.03
N LYS A 158 1.10 -8.78 -18.41
CA LYS A 158 1.27 -9.14 -17.00
C LYS A 158 0.84 -8.03 -16.02
N LEU A 159 0.64 -6.81 -16.53
CA LEU A 159 0.16 -5.68 -15.71
C LEU A 159 -1.35 -5.72 -15.48
N SER A 160 -2.09 -6.51 -16.27
CA SER A 160 -3.54 -6.61 -16.15
C SER A 160 -3.93 -7.43 -14.90
N PRO A 161 -4.98 -7.01 -14.16
CA PRO A 161 -5.50 -7.77 -13.03
C PRO A 161 -5.88 -9.20 -13.42
N THR A 162 -5.54 -10.17 -12.57
CA THR A 162 -5.77 -11.60 -12.78
C THR A 162 -7.14 -12.09 -12.29
N HIS A 163 -7.86 -11.26 -11.51
CA HIS A 163 -9.12 -11.65 -10.90
C HIS A 163 -10.20 -12.00 -11.97
N PRO A 164 -11.00 -13.07 -11.78
CA PRO A 164 -11.99 -13.52 -12.77
C PRO A 164 -13.01 -12.45 -13.19
N ASP A 165 -13.38 -11.54 -12.29
CA ASP A 165 -14.32 -10.46 -12.62
C ASP A 165 -13.72 -9.40 -13.56
N TYR A 166 -12.40 -9.19 -13.53
CA TYR A 166 -11.76 -8.33 -14.53
C TYR A 166 -11.84 -8.93 -15.93
N ALA A 167 -11.64 -10.24 -16.06
CA ALA A 167 -11.83 -10.94 -17.33
C ALA A 167 -13.27 -10.83 -17.85
N LYS A 168 -14.28 -10.91 -16.96
CA LYS A 168 -15.69 -10.67 -17.32
C LYS A 168 -15.92 -9.24 -17.80
N LEU A 169 -15.31 -8.24 -17.16
CA LEU A 169 -15.41 -6.84 -17.60
C LEU A 169 -14.79 -6.65 -18.99
N LYS A 170 -13.65 -7.27 -19.29
CA LYS A 170 -13.05 -7.26 -20.63
C LYS A 170 -13.97 -7.88 -21.67
N ALA A 171 -14.56 -9.04 -21.37
CA ALA A 171 -15.51 -9.69 -22.26
C ALA A 171 -16.76 -8.83 -22.50
N GLU A 172 -17.30 -8.21 -21.46
CA GLU A 172 -18.45 -7.32 -21.54
C GLU A 172 -18.13 -6.04 -22.33
N LEU A 173 -16.92 -5.49 -22.19
CA LEU A 173 -16.45 -4.36 -22.99
C LEU A 173 -16.39 -4.72 -24.47
N ALA A 174 -15.87 -5.90 -24.81
CA ALA A 174 -15.80 -6.39 -26.18
C ALA A 174 -17.19 -6.63 -26.79
N ALA A 175 -18.14 -7.14 -26.00
CA ALA A 175 -19.52 -7.36 -26.43
C ALA A 175 -20.35 -6.07 -26.55
N THR A 176 -19.94 -4.99 -25.86
CA THR A 176 -20.68 -3.73 -25.85
C THR A 176 -20.30 -2.84 -27.04
N SER A 177 -21.23 -2.63 -27.97
CA SER A 177 -21.08 -1.74 -29.13
C SER A 177 -20.58 -0.33 -28.77
N ASP A 178 -19.76 0.26 -29.65
CA ASP A 178 -19.17 1.60 -29.48
C ASP A 178 -20.21 2.72 -29.33
N GLY A 179 -21.41 2.56 -29.88
CA GLY A 179 -22.51 3.52 -29.69
C GLY A 179 -23.02 3.61 -28.24
N GLN A 180 -22.78 2.59 -27.41
CA GLN A 180 -23.22 2.56 -26.00
C GLN A 180 -22.18 3.22 -25.07
N THR A 181 -21.87 4.49 -25.34
CA THR A 181 -20.78 5.24 -24.69
C THR A 181 -20.89 5.26 -23.17
N THR A 182 -22.08 5.46 -22.60
CA THR A 182 -22.31 5.46 -21.15
C THR A 182 -21.99 4.11 -20.51
N LYS A 183 -22.42 3.00 -21.13
CA LYS A 183 -22.16 1.65 -20.64
C LYS A 183 -20.67 1.33 -20.69
N ARG A 184 -19.99 1.66 -21.80
CA ARG A 184 -18.54 1.48 -21.95
C ARG A 184 -17.76 2.28 -20.90
N LYS A 185 -18.16 3.52 -20.61
CA LYS A 185 -17.56 4.35 -19.53
C LYS A 185 -17.68 3.67 -18.16
N LEU A 186 -18.85 3.11 -17.84
CA LEU A 186 -19.05 2.38 -16.58
C LEU A 186 -18.19 1.11 -16.51
N ILE A 187 -18.08 0.36 -17.59
CA ILE A 187 -17.22 -0.85 -17.63
C ILE A 187 -15.76 -0.45 -17.42
N ARG A 188 -15.26 0.54 -18.18
CA ARG A 188 -13.88 1.06 -18.05
C ARG A 188 -13.56 1.57 -16.65
N ALA A 189 -14.50 2.28 -16.01
CA ALA A 189 -14.32 2.74 -14.62
C ALA A 189 -14.22 1.57 -13.62
N ASN A 190 -14.97 0.48 -13.82
CA ASN A 190 -14.83 -0.71 -12.97
C ASN A 190 -13.56 -1.51 -13.29
N MET A 191 -13.10 -1.50 -14.54
CA MET A 191 -11.79 -2.06 -14.91
C MET A 191 -10.65 -1.32 -14.21
N ASP A 192 -10.70 0.01 -14.15
CA ASP A 192 -9.76 0.82 -13.40
C ASP A 192 -9.81 0.52 -11.89
N ARG A 193 -10.99 0.34 -11.29
CA ARG A 193 -11.08 -0.06 -9.86
C ARG A 193 -10.37 -1.37 -9.56
N TRP A 194 -10.41 -2.34 -10.48
CA TRP A 194 -9.62 -3.57 -10.37
C TRP A 194 -8.12 -3.34 -10.55
N ARG A 195 -7.70 -2.28 -11.24
CA ARG A 195 -6.29 -1.87 -11.33
C ARG A 195 -5.75 -1.34 -10.02
N TRP A 196 -6.60 -0.71 -9.20
CA TRP A 196 -6.19 -0.12 -7.91
C TRP A 196 -6.20 -1.10 -6.75
N LEU A 197 -6.66 -2.33 -6.98
CA LEU A 197 -6.59 -3.42 -6.01
C LEU A 197 -5.32 -4.23 -6.24
N GLN A 198 -4.80 -4.80 -5.16
CA GLN A 198 -3.68 -5.73 -5.22
C GLN A 198 -3.97 -6.86 -6.22
N ARG A 199 -2.98 -7.18 -7.06
CA ARG A 199 -3.10 -8.22 -8.09
C ARG A 199 -3.34 -9.61 -7.51
N ASP A 200 -2.70 -9.90 -6.38
CA ASP A 200 -2.86 -11.15 -5.64
C ASP A 200 -3.57 -10.85 -4.31
N LEU A 201 -4.83 -11.28 -4.21
CA LEU A 201 -5.62 -11.19 -2.97
C LEU A 201 -5.34 -12.38 -2.03
N GLY A 202 -4.45 -13.29 -2.42
CA GLY A 202 -4.17 -14.53 -1.75
C GLY A 202 -5.22 -15.62 -2.01
N SER A 203 -4.94 -16.81 -1.48
CA SER A 203 -5.81 -17.98 -1.70
C SER A 203 -7.13 -17.95 -0.91
N GLN A 204 -7.27 -17.04 0.06
CA GLN A 204 -8.46 -16.87 0.87
C GLN A 204 -8.63 -15.40 1.26
N TYR A 205 -9.77 -14.81 0.92
CA TYR A 205 -10.04 -13.39 1.22
C TYR A 205 -11.54 -13.13 1.42
N LEU A 206 -11.80 -12.00 2.07
CA LEU A 206 -13.12 -11.41 2.25
C LEU A 206 -13.20 -10.16 1.38
N ILE A 207 -14.16 -10.10 0.47
CA ILE A 207 -14.39 -8.90 -0.35
C ILE A 207 -15.80 -8.38 -0.13
N THR A 208 -15.91 -7.10 0.27
CA THR A 208 -17.19 -6.40 0.38
C THR A 208 -17.37 -5.52 -0.84
N ASN A 209 -18.36 -5.83 -1.66
CA ASN A 209 -18.78 -4.92 -2.72
C ASN A 209 -19.80 -3.93 -2.15
N VAL A 210 -19.30 -2.76 -1.75
CA VAL A 210 -20.08 -1.69 -1.09
C VAL A 210 -21.38 -1.33 -1.84
N PRO A 211 -21.37 -1.01 -3.15
CA PRO A 211 -22.61 -0.69 -3.87
C PRO A 211 -23.55 -1.89 -4.05
N GLU A 212 -23.06 -3.11 -3.88
CA GLU A 212 -23.86 -4.34 -3.98
C GLU A 212 -24.46 -4.80 -2.64
N TYR A 213 -23.99 -4.25 -1.52
CA TYR A 213 -24.40 -4.68 -0.17
C TYR A 213 -24.13 -6.18 0.08
N GLN A 214 -23.01 -6.69 -0.45
CA GLN A 214 -22.61 -8.08 -0.29
C GLN A 214 -21.16 -8.22 0.15
N LEU A 215 -20.93 -9.15 1.07
CA LEU A 215 -19.62 -9.68 1.45
C LEU A 215 -19.50 -11.11 0.92
N ARG A 216 -18.37 -11.42 0.28
CA ARG A 216 -18.06 -12.78 -0.20
C ARG A 216 -16.82 -13.30 0.48
N LEU A 217 -16.90 -14.54 0.96
CA LEU A 217 -15.75 -15.34 1.36
C LEU A 217 -15.32 -16.17 0.15
N THR A 218 -14.15 -15.84 -0.38
CA THR A 218 -13.55 -16.55 -1.51
C THR A 218 -12.40 -17.41 -1.02
N VAL A 219 -12.34 -18.66 -1.49
CA VAL A 219 -11.23 -19.59 -1.26
C VAL A 219 -10.87 -20.22 -2.59
N LYS A 220 -9.61 -20.08 -3.03
CA LYS A 220 -9.08 -20.60 -4.31
C LYS A 220 -10.00 -20.26 -5.49
N ASP A 221 -10.28 -18.96 -5.65
CA ASP A 221 -11.15 -18.38 -6.69
C ASP A 221 -12.61 -18.87 -6.68
N ARG A 222 -13.06 -19.53 -5.60
CA ARG A 222 -14.44 -19.97 -5.42
C ARG A 222 -15.10 -19.26 -4.27
N ILE A 223 -16.26 -18.66 -4.52
CA ILE A 223 -17.10 -18.08 -3.47
C ILE A 223 -17.68 -19.23 -2.65
N ILE A 224 -17.23 -19.35 -1.40
CA ILE A 224 -17.68 -20.37 -0.45
C ILE A 224 -18.97 -19.90 0.25
N LYS A 225 -19.05 -18.60 0.54
CA LYS A 225 -20.22 -17.97 1.17
C LYS A 225 -20.41 -16.55 0.69
N THR A 226 -21.68 -16.14 0.64
CA THR A 226 -22.12 -14.77 0.39
C THR A 226 -22.99 -14.33 1.56
N TYR A 227 -22.74 -13.14 2.06
CA TYR A 227 -23.48 -12.50 3.14
C TYR A 227 -24.03 -11.16 2.65
N ARG A 228 -25.24 -10.80 3.08
CA ARG A 228 -25.72 -9.42 2.93
C ARG A 228 -25.02 -8.53 3.94
N THR A 229 -24.61 -7.35 3.52
CA THR A 229 -23.94 -6.37 4.39
C THR A 229 -24.72 -5.07 4.46
N VAL A 230 -24.60 -4.39 5.60
CA VAL A 230 -25.05 -3.02 5.76
C VAL A 230 -23.80 -2.14 5.74
N VAL A 231 -23.82 -1.12 4.88
CA VAL A 231 -22.70 -0.18 4.74
C VAL A 231 -23.11 1.20 5.23
N GLY A 232 -22.11 2.04 5.45
CA GLY A 232 -22.29 3.41 5.87
C GLY A 232 -23.04 4.27 4.84
N LYS A 233 -23.77 5.28 5.30
CA LYS A 233 -24.50 6.19 4.40
C LYS A 233 -23.52 7.05 3.58
N PRO A 234 -23.85 7.39 2.32
CA PRO A 234 -23.05 8.32 1.52
C PRO A 234 -22.71 9.62 2.27
N GLY A 235 -21.51 10.15 2.03
CA GLY A 235 -21.00 11.33 2.72
C GLY A 235 -20.19 10.98 3.97
N ARG A 236 -20.47 11.66 5.09
CA ARG A 236 -19.62 11.63 6.31
C ARG A 236 -19.39 10.25 6.91
N THR A 237 -20.34 9.33 6.75
CA THR A 237 -20.29 7.98 7.35
C THR A 237 -20.12 6.90 6.30
N ALA A 238 -19.68 7.23 5.08
CA ALA A 238 -19.51 6.24 4.02
C ALA A 238 -18.50 5.17 4.45
N THR A 239 -18.74 3.91 4.08
CA THR A 239 -17.75 2.85 4.31
C THR A 239 -16.51 3.14 3.45
N PRO A 240 -15.33 3.31 4.07
CA PRO A 240 -14.10 3.56 3.32
C PRO A 240 -13.71 2.33 2.50
N GLN A 241 -13.07 2.55 1.36
CA GLN A 241 -12.49 1.49 0.54
C GLN A 241 -11.08 1.20 1.07
N LEU A 242 -10.90 0.05 1.72
CA LEU A 242 -9.63 -0.35 2.34
C LEU A 242 -9.33 -1.82 2.04
N ALA A 243 -8.06 -2.18 2.20
CA ALA A 243 -7.60 -3.57 2.12
C ALA A 243 -6.71 -3.83 3.33
N GLU A 244 -7.21 -4.65 4.25
CA GLU A 244 -6.54 -4.96 5.51
C GLU A 244 -6.65 -6.45 5.83
N MET A 245 -5.72 -6.93 6.65
CA MET A 245 -5.74 -8.30 7.13
C MET A 245 -6.62 -8.43 8.37
N VAL A 246 -7.51 -9.42 8.38
CA VAL A 246 -8.25 -9.79 9.59
C VAL A 246 -7.29 -10.46 10.56
N GLU A 247 -7.04 -9.82 11.70
CA GLU A 247 -6.13 -10.31 12.75
C GLU A 247 -6.80 -11.32 13.67
N GLY A 248 -8.13 -11.24 13.81
CA GLY A 248 -8.85 -12.11 14.71
C GLY A 248 -10.36 -12.03 14.61
N VAL A 249 -11.01 -12.98 15.27
CA VAL A 249 -12.45 -13.04 15.45
C VAL A 249 -12.75 -12.96 16.94
N VAL A 250 -13.51 -11.95 17.35
CA VAL A 250 -13.92 -11.75 18.74
C VAL A 250 -15.37 -12.16 18.88
N PHE A 251 -15.62 -13.21 19.68
CA PHE A 251 -16.96 -13.63 20.04
C PHE A 251 -17.46 -12.85 21.25
N ASN A 252 -18.74 -12.47 21.22
CA ASN A 252 -19.39 -11.67 22.25
C ASN A 252 -18.57 -10.40 22.60
N PRO A 253 -18.29 -9.53 21.62
CA PRO A 253 -17.42 -8.37 21.82
C PRO A 253 -18.06 -7.33 22.74
N THR A 254 -17.22 -6.54 23.41
CA THR A 254 -17.63 -5.22 23.91
C THR A 254 -17.66 -4.23 22.74
N TRP A 255 -18.51 -3.19 22.82
CA TRP A 255 -18.51 -2.09 21.86
C TRP A 255 -18.07 -0.80 22.54
N THR A 256 -16.84 -0.38 22.25
CA THR A 256 -16.38 0.98 22.59
C THR A 256 -17.02 1.96 21.63
N VAL A 257 -17.90 2.80 22.14
CA VAL A 257 -18.73 3.68 21.30
C VAL A 257 -17.89 4.85 20.76
N PRO A 258 -17.88 5.11 19.44
CA PRO A 258 -17.15 6.23 18.85
C PRO A 258 -17.57 7.60 19.43
N GLN A 259 -16.61 8.54 19.50
CA GLN A 259 -16.86 9.87 20.06
C GLN A 259 -17.92 10.68 19.29
N SER A 260 -18.09 10.40 18.00
CA SER A 260 -19.16 10.99 17.19
C SER A 260 -20.55 10.66 17.74
N ILE A 261 -20.74 9.50 18.38
CA ILE A 261 -22.00 9.09 19.00
C ILE A 261 -22.03 9.51 20.47
N VAL A 262 -20.92 9.32 21.21
CA VAL A 262 -20.84 9.69 22.63
C VAL A 262 -21.11 11.18 22.83
N LYS A 263 -20.43 12.04 22.06
CA LYS A 263 -20.57 13.49 22.13
C LYS A 263 -21.55 14.02 21.08
N GLY A 264 -21.40 13.62 19.82
CA GLY A 264 -22.18 14.19 18.72
C GLY A 264 -23.67 13.81 18.74
N GLU A 265 -24.00 12.60 19.21
CA GLU A 265 -25.39 12.15 19.35
C GLU A 265 -25.88 12.17 20.82
N GLY A 266 -25.05 12.64 21.75
CA GLY A 266 -25.41 12.83 23.16
C GLY A 266 -25.53 11.56 23.99
N LEU A 267 -25.06 10.40 23.50
CA LEU A 267 -25.15 9.13 24.24
C LEU A 267 -24.41 9.20 25.59
N GLY A 268 -23.25 9.86 25.65
CA GLY A 268 -22.48 10.00 26.89
C GLY A 268 -23.24 10.75 27.97
N ALA A 269 -23.87 11.88 27.61
CA ALA A 269 -24.71 12.64 28.53
C ALA A 269 -25.92 11.82 29.00
N LYS A 270 -26.56 11.08 28.09
CA LYS A 270 -27.70 10.21 28.41
C LYS A 270 -27.35 9.11 29.41
N VAL A 271 -26.23 8.41 29.21
CA VAL A 271 -25.81 7.31 30.10
C VAL A 271 -25.37 7.84 31.47
N LEU A 272 -24.66 8.97 31.51
CA LEU A 272 -24.24 9.60 32.77
C LEU A 272 -25.42 10.15 33.58
N ALA A 273 -26.41 10.75 32.91
CA ALA A 273 -27.62 11.26 33.56
C ALA A 273 -28.56 10.15 34.05
N ASN A 274 -28.56 8.98 33.39
CA ASN A 274 -29.39 7.84 33.79
C ASN A 274 -28.60 6.51 33.80
N PRO A 275 -27.79 6.26 34.84
CA PRO A 275 -27.00 5.03 34.95
C PRO A 275 -27.85 3.75 34.99
N ALA A 276 -29.08 3.82 35.52
CA ALA A 276 -29.99 2.68 35.54
C ALA A 276 -30.44 2.28 34.12
N TRP A 277 -30.75 3.27 33.27
CA TRP A 277 -31.00 3.03 31.85
C TRP A 277 -29.77 2.46 31.16
N GLY A 278 -28.58 3.01 31.44
CA GLY A 278 -27.30 2.49 30.93
C GLY A 278 -27.14 1.00 31.23
N ARG A 279 -27.24 0.60 32.51
CA ARG A 279 -27.12 -0.81 32.94
C ARG A 279 -28.15 -1.72 32.26
N ARG A 280 -29.42 -1.29 32.15
CA ARG A 280 -30.47 -2.08 31.46
C ARG A 280 -30.17 -2.32 29.98
N ASN A 281 -29.44 -1.40 29.33
CA ASN A 281 -29.07 -1.50 27.91
C ASN A 281 -27.60 -1.94 27.71
N GLY A 282 -26.93 -2.34 28.78
CA GLY A 282 -25.53 -2.80 28.75
C GLY A 282 -24.48 -1.70 28.62
N TYR A 283 -24.83 -0.41 28.73
CA TYR A 283 -23.85 0.69 28.64
C TYR A 283 -23.22 1.05 29.98
N VAL A 284 -21.90 1.22 29.96
CA VAL A 284 -21.11 1.75 31.07
C VAL A 284 -20.37 2.99 30.57
N ALA A 285 -20.59 4.13 31.23
CA ALA A 285 -19.89 5.38 30.93
C ALA A 285 -18.88 5.73 32.02
N THR A 286 -17.70 6.17 31.60
CA THR A 286 -16.66 6.70 32.49
C THR A 286 -16.29 8.12 32.05
N LYS A 287 -16.10 9.02 33.02
CA LYS A 287 -15.64 10.39 32.78
C LYS A 287 -14.25 10.56 33.37
N GLY A 288 -13.26 10.82 32.51
CA GLY A 288 -11.89 11.10 32.92
C GLY A 288 -11.75 12.46 33.60
N ALA A 289 -10.64 12.68 34.31
CA ALA A 289 -10.35 13.95 34.98
C ALA A 289 -10.28 15.14 34.01
N ASN A 290 -9.89 14.90 32.76
CA ASN A 290 -9.90 15.88 31.66
C ASN A 290 -11.29 16.13 31.06
N GLY A 291 -12.35 15.55 31.62
CA GLY A 291 -13.71 15.67 31.12
C GLY A 291 -14.04 14.77 29.92
N TYR A 292 -13.10 13.96 29.43
CA TYR A 292 -13.36 13.01 28.35
C TYR A 292 -14.33 11.91 28.81
N ILE A 293 -15.37 11.66 28.03
CA ILE A 293 -16.37 10.63 28.33
C ILE A 293 -16.13 9.44 27.41
N SER A 294 -15.92 8.27 27.99
CA SER A 294 -15.91 6.99 27.29
C SER A 294 -17.18 6.22 27.60
N VAL A 295 -17.76 5.57 26.59
CA VAL A 295 -18.93 4.70 26.76
C VAL A 295 -18.62 3.35 26.14
N VAL A 296 -18.83 2.29 26.90
CA VAL A 296 -18.65 0.91 26.45
C VAL A 296 -19.96 0.14 26.63
N GLN A 297 -20.46 -0.46 25.55
CA GLN A 297 -21.54 -1.43 25.61
C GLN A 297 -20.97 -2.82 25.92
N GLN A 298 -21.48 -3.47 26.94
CA GLN A 298 -21.09 -4.81 27.36
C GLN A 298 -21.64 -5.88 26.39
N PRO A 299 -21.06 -7.09 26.38
CA PRO A 299 -21.56 -8.18 25.56
C PRO A 299 -23.01 -8.55 25.94
N GLY A 300 -23.81 -8.96 24.96
CA GLY A 300 -25.17 -9.43 25.17
C GLY A 300 -26.05 -9.34 23.92
N PRO A 301 -27.29 -9.85 23.96
CA PRO A 301 -28.19 -9.89 22.79
C PRO A 301 -28.51 -8.51 22.18
N GLY A 302 -28.42 -7.44 22.97
CA GLY A 302 -28.66 -6.06 22.53
C GLY A 302 -27.40 -5.28 22.15
N ASN A 303 -26.23 -5.94 22.08
CA ASN A 303 -24.99 -5.27 21.69
C ASN A 303 -25.01 -4.90 20.21
N SER A 304 -24.64 -3.66 19.88
CA SER A 304 -24.68 -3.13 18.51
C SER A 304 -23.69 -3.81 17.55
N LEU A 305 -22.63 -4.44 18.06
CA LEU A 305 -21.71 -5.27 17.28
C LEU A 305 -22.19 -6.72 17.12
N GLY A 306 -23.33 -7.08 17.72
CA GLY A 306 -23.84 -8.45 17.72
C GLY A 306 -22.97 -9.40 18.53
N GLN A 307 -22.84 -10.63 18.04
CA GLN A 307 -22.16 -11.73 18.75
C GLN A 307 -20.76 -12.04 18.20
N MET A 308 -20.34 -11.39 17.12
CA MET A 308 -19.06 -11.63 16.47
C MET A 308 -18.55 -10.37 15.81
N LYS A 309 -17.28 -10.05 16.04
CA LYS A 309 -16.56 -8.96 15.38
C LYS A 309 -15.31 -9.52 14.69
N LEU A 310 -15.04 -9.03 13.48
CA LEU A 310 -13.74 -9.21 12.82
C LEU A 310 -12.84 -8.04 13.23
N GLU A 311 -11.67 -8.35 13.77
CA GLU A 311 -10.65 -7.35 14.11
C GLU A 311 -9.68 -7.17 12.95
N MET A 312 -9.30 -5.93 12.70
CA MET A 312 -8.37 -5.50 11.66
C MET A 312 -7.48 -4.40 12.25
N PRO A 313 -6.23 -4.24 11.77
CA PRO A 313 -5.41 -3.09 12.14
C PRO A 313 -6.08 -1.81 11.63
N ASN A 314 -5.92 -0.73 12.41
CA ASN A 314 -6.58 0.55 12.20
C ASN A 314 -5.57 1.69 12.02
#